data_AF-A0A7J4J7R9-F1
#
_entry.id   AF-A0A7J4J7R9-F1
#
_cell.length_a   1.000
_cell.length_b   1.000
_cell.length_c   1.000
_cell.angle_alpha   90.00
_cell.angle_beta   90.00
_cell.angle_gamma   90.00
#
_symmetry.space_group_name_H-M   'P 1'
#
loop_
_entity.id
_entity.type
_entity.pdbx_description
1 polymer ?
#
loop_
_entity_poly.entity_id
_entity_poly.type
_entity_poly.pdbx_seq_one_letter_code
_entity_poly.pdbx_strand_id
1 'polypeptide(L)' 'MNQDLKVEIERAHKDACTRVQDTYKDPATGADVFTEIFLLKQGYCCENNCRHCPYEANENK' A
#
# COMPACT_ATOMS: atom_id res chain seq x y z
N MET A 1 -1.63 0.88 18.45
CA MET A 1 -2.53 0.66 17.29
C MET A 1 -2.93 -0.80 17.29
N ASN A 2 -4.22 -1.08 17.11
CA ASN A 2 -4.81 -2.40 17.26
C ASN A 2 -4.19 -3.38 16.23
N GLN A 3 -3.69 -4.54 16.69
CA GLN A 3 -2.99 -5.50 15.81
C GLN A 3 -3.89 -6.00 14.67
N ASP A 4 -5.21 -6.05 14.88
CA ASP A 4 -6.19 -6.47 13.90
C ASP A 4 -6.24 -5.56 12.67
N LEU A 5 -6.13 -4.24 12.86
CA LEU A 5 -6.29 -3.26 11.78
C LEU A 5 -5.14 -3.31 10.77
N LYS A 6 -3.92 -3.59 11.24
CA LYS A 6 -2.76 -3.75 10.35
C LYS A 6 -2.93 -4.98 9.45
N VAL A 7 -3.49 -6.06 9.98
CA VAL A 7 -3.77 -7.29 9.22
C VAL A 7 -4.83 -7.04 8.15
N GLU A 8 -5.87 -6.27 8.45
CA GLU A 8 -6.91 -5.92 7.48
C GLU A 8 -6.38 -5.03 6.35
N ILE A 9 -5.58 -4.01 6.68
CA ILE A 9 -4.94 -3.13 5.69
C ILE A 9 -4.06 -3.95 4.74
N GLU A 10 -3.23 -4.83 5.30
CA GLU A 10 -2.34 -5.71 4.55
C GLU A 10 -3.12 -6.67 3.65
N ARG A 11 -4.23 -7.22 4.15
CA ARG A 11 -5.08 -8.14 3.39
C ARG A 11 -5.77 -7.42 2.22
N ALA A 12 -6.30 -6.21 2.46
CA ALA A 12 -6.96 -5.42 1.42
C ALA A 12 -5.96 -5.04 0.30
N HIS A 13 -4.75 -4.64 0.68
CA HIS A 13 -3.66 -4.39 -0.26
C HIS A 13 -3.30 -5.63 -1.08
N LYS A 14 -3.10 -6.79 -0.43
CA LYS A 14 -2.75 -8.04 -1.11
C LYS A 14 -3.83 -8.53 -2.08
N ASP A 15 -5.11 -8.41 -1.72
CA ASP A 15 -6.22 -8.77 -2.62
C ASP A 15 -6.24 -7.84 -3.85
N ALA A 16 -6.09 -6.53 -3.66
CA ALA A 16 -6.01 -5.57 -4.76
C ALA A 16 -4.79 -5.84 -5.67
N CYS A 17 -3.63 -6.16 -5.09
CA CYS A 17 -2.44 -6.53 -5.86
C CYS A 17 -2.64 -7.82 -6.66
N THR A 18 -3.24 -8.85 -6.06
CA THR A 18 -3.57 -10.12 -6.75
C THR A 18 -4.52 -9.88 -7.92
N ARG A 19 -5.42 -8.89 -7.81
CA ARG A 19 -6.34 -8.47 -8.86
C ARG A 19 -5.75 -7.43 -9.83
N VAL A 20 -4.48 -7.06 -9.67
CA VAL A 20 -3.78 -6.04 -10.47
C VAL A 20 -4.52 -4.68 -10.46
N GLN A 21 -5.14 -4.35 -9.34
CA GLN A 21 -5.81 -3.07 -9.13
C GLN A 21 -4.80 -2.00 -8.70
N ASP A 22 -5.06 -0.76 -9.11
CA ASP A 22 -4.18 0.36 -8.82
C ASP A 22 -4.38 0.92 -7.40
N THR A 23 -5.55 0.69 -6.79
CA THR A 23 -5.91 1.17 -5.45
C THR A 23 -6.68 0.11 -4.66
N TYR A 24 -6.71 0.27 -3.32
CA TYR A 24 -7.58 -0.46 -2.41
C TYR A 24 -8.23 0.50 -1.40
N LYS A 25 -9.37 0.11 -0.83
CA LYS A 25 -10.02 0.86 0.25
C LYS A 25 -9.33 0.59 1.58
N ASP A 26 -8.82 1.63 2.22
CA ASP A 26 -8.20 1.57 3.54
C ASP A 26 -9.27 1.25 4.60
N PRO A 27 -9.23 0.08 5.27
CA PRO A 27 -10.22 -0.27 6.30
C PRO A 27 -10.26 0.69 7.49
N ALA A 28 -9.17 1.42 7.75
CA ALA A 28 -9.08 2.37 8.85
C ALA A 28 -9.77 3.71 8.54
N THR A 29 -9.68 4.16 7.28
CA THR A 29 -10.05 5.54 6.90
C THR A 29 -11.14 5.60 5.83
N GLY A 30 -11.39 4.51 5.11
CA GLY A 30 -12.29 4.44 3.95
C GLY A 30 -11.74 5.09 2.67
N ALA A 31 -10.52 5.64 2.71
CA ALA A 31 -9.88 6.29 1.58
C ALA A 31 -9.36 5.28 0.54
N ASP A 32 -9.19 5.74 -0.71
CA ASP A 32 -8.44 4.97 -1.71
C ASP A 32 -6.94 5.16 -1.48
N VAL A 33 -6.22 4.05 -1.38
CA VAL A 33 -4.76 4.02 -1.22
C VAL A 33 -4.15 3.27 -2.39
N PHE A 34 -3.08 3.82 -2.97
CA PHE A 34 -2.37 3.19 -4.08
C PHE A 34 -1.73 1.85 -3.66
N THR A 35 -1.83 0.86 -4.54
CA THR A 35 -1.14 -0.41 -4.40
C THR A 35 0.33 -0.29 -4.76
N GLU A 36 1.14 -1.25 -4.31
CA GLU A 36 2.55 -1.31 -4.68
C GLU A 36 2.72 -1.53 -6.19
N ILE A 37 1.79 -2.26 -6.82
CA ILE A 37 1.77 -2.49 -8.26
C ILE A 37 1.62 -1.17 -9.01
N PHE A 38 0.71 -0.30 -8.58
CA PHE A 38 0.58 1.03 -9.18
C PHE A 38 1.87 1.83 -9.05
N LEU A 39 2.49 1.84 -7.87
CA LEU A 39 3.73 2.57 -7.63
C LEU A 39 4.90 2.00 -8.45
N LEU A 40 4.99 0.67 -8.60
CA LEU A 40 5.95 0.01 -9.49
C LEU A 40 5.74 0.41 -10.96
N LYS A 41 4.49 0.53 -11.42
CA LYS A 41 4.18 1.03 -12.77
C LYS A 41 4.63 2.47 -12.98
N GLN A 42 4.54 3.32 -11.94
CA GLN A 42 5.02 4.70 -12.00
C GLN A 42 6.56 4.77 -12.11
N GLY A 43 7.26 3.82 -11.47
CA GLY A 43 8.71 3.70 -11.61
C GLY A 43 9.53 4.60 -10.69
N TYR A 44 8.90 5.34 -9.78
CA TYR A 44 9.58 6.22 -8.82
C TYR A 44 8.79 6.38 -7.50
N CYS A 45 9.50 6.75 -6.41
CA CYS A 45 8.86 7.14 -5.15
C CYS A 45 8.25 8.53 -5.29
N CYS A 46 6.95 8.67 -5.04
CA CYS A 46 6.25 9.95 -5.12
C CYS A 46 6.30 10.79 -3.84
N GLU A 47 7.04 10.34 -2.81
CA GLU A 47 7.22 11.03 -1.51
C GLU A 47 5.92 11.34 -0.73
N ASN A 48 4.79 10.74 -1.12
CA ASN A 48 3.49 10.92 -0.47
C ASN A 48 3.28 10.00 0.75
N ASN A 49 4.34 9.40 1.29
CA ASN A 49 4.30 8.51 2.46
C ASN A 49 3.26 7.38 2.32
N CYS A 50 3.25 6.71 1.16
CA CYS A 50 2.32 5.63 0.84
C CYS A 50 2.51 4.43 1.79
N ARG A 51 1.41 3.86 2.27
CA ARG A 51 1.42 2.75 3.25
C ARG A 51 2.22 1.52 2.82
N HIS A 52 2.26 1.24 1.51
CA HIS A 52 2.95 0.07 0.94
C HIS A 52 3.83 0.50 -0.23
N CYS A 53 4.61 1.57 -0.05
CA CYS A 53 5.53 2.02 -1.08
C CYS A 53 6.64 0.98 -1.31
N PRO A 54 6.82 0.45 -2.53
CA PRO A 54 7.87 -0.52 -2.82
C PRO A 54 9.28 0.09 -2.77
N TYR A 55 9.38 1.43 -2.78
CA TYR A 55 10.63 2.18 -2.75
C TYR A 55 11.04 2.65 -1.34
N GLU A 56 10.17 2.48 -0.33
CA GLU A 56 10.47 2.80 1.08
C GLU A 56 11.44 1.78 1.72
N ALA A 57 12.01 0.84 0.95
CA ALA A 57 13.07 -0.05 1.41
C ALA A 57 14.45 0.65 1.48
N ASN A 58 14.48 1.87 2.02
CA ASN A 58 15.70 2.53 2.47
C ASN A 58 15.67 2.66 3.99
N GLU A 59 15.42 1.54 4.68
CA GLU A 59 16.01 1.36 5.99
C GLU A 59 17.51 1.16 5.77
N ASN A 60 18.24 2.21 6.14
CA ASN A 60 19.69 2.26 6.23
C ASN A 60 20.27 0.97 6.84
N LYS A 61 21.48 0.60 6.40
CA LYS A 61 22.39 -0.32 7.11
C LYS A 61 22.48 -0.03 8.60
#